data_AF-A0A1V5VR89-F1
#
_entry.id   AF-A0A1V5VR89-F1
#
_cell.length_a   1.000
_cell.length_b   1.000
_cell.length_c   1.000
_cell.angle_alpha   90.00
_cell.angle_beta   90.00
_cell.angle_gamma   90.00
#
_symmetry.space_group_name_H-M   'P 1'
#
loop_
_entity.id
_entity.type
_entity.pdbx_description
1 polymer ?
#
loop_
_entity_poly.entity_id
_entity_poly.type
_entity_poly.pdbx_seq_one_letter_code
_entity_poly.pdbx_strand_id
1 'polypeptide(L)'
;MAVKKNEPQSIGNILKNFDPLKDKFVSREFQKYGYDLALELGDLDHKSLYFRLAKNYPRTVLEKARSFVKDANARSKAKLFMWKVGQISKIERERAGGRARIKKFR
;
A
#
# COMPACT_ATOMS: atom_id res chain seq x y z
N MET A 1 -28.95 13.20 22.91
CA MET A 1 -29.55 13.81 21.71
C MET A 1 -29.06 13.05 20.47
N ALA A 2 -29.97 12.46 19.71
CA ALA A 2 -29.66 11.60 18.57
C ALA A 2 -29.22 12.45 17.35
N VAL A 3 -28.05 12.15 16.79
CA VAL A 3 -27.54 12.82 15.59
C VAL A 3 -28.32 12.30 14.37
N LYS A 4 -29.22 13.13 13.82
CA LYS A 4 -29.91 12.89 12.55
C LYS A 4 -28.88 12.83 11.41
N LYS A 5 -28.80 11.69 10.72
CA LYS A 5 -27.66 11.37 9.84
C LYS A 5 -27.81 11.80 8.37
N ASN A 6 -28.97 12.32 7.93
CA ASN A 6 -29.29 12.49 6.50
C ASN A 6 -29.99 13.83 6.18
N GLU A 7 -29.44 14.97 6.57
CA GLU A 7 -29.91 16.28 6.09
C GLU A 7 -28.85 16.92 5.17
N PRO A 8 -29.25 17.57 4.04
CA PRO A 8 -28.31 18.22 3.14
C PRO A 8 -27.61 19.36 3.88
N GLN A 9 -26.29 19.28 3.97
CA GLN A 9 -25.49 20.30 4.66
C GLN A 9 -25.32 21.54 3.77
N SER A 10 -25.32 22.73 4.40
CA SER A 10 -25.01 23.99 3.71
C SER A 10 -23.62 23.94 3.06
N ILE A 11 -23.50 24.51 1.87
CA ILE A 11 -22.24 24.62 1.11
C ILE A 11 -21.12 25.20 1.97
N GLY A 12 -21.42 26.21 2.80
CA GLY A 12 -20.45 26.81 3.72
C GLY A 12 -19.91 25.83 4.77
N ASN A 13 -20.72 24.86 5.22
CA ASN A 13 -20.28 23.82 6.16
C ASN A 13 -19.44 22.74 5.47
N ILE A 14 -19.71 22.46 4.20
CA ILE A 14 -18.91 21.55 3.38
C ILE A 14 -17.51 22.14 3.14
N LEU A 15 -17.45 23.43 2.82
CA LEU A 15 -16.18 24.13 2.53
C LEU A 15 -15.30 24.31 3.78
N LYS A 16 -15.86 24.37 4.99
CA LYS A 16 -15.08 24.44 6.24
C LYS A 16 -14.17 23.23 6.48
N ASN A 17 -14.57 22.05 5.99
CA ASN A 17 -13.80 20.81 6.13
C ASN A 17 -13.11 20.40 4.81
N PHE A 18 -13.20 21.23 3.77
CA PHE A 18 -12.63 20.96 2.47
C PHE A 18 -11.16 21.38 2.46
N ASP A 19 -10.26 20.40 2.43
CA ASP A 19 -8.82 20.61 2.29
C ASP A 19 -8.43 20.31 0.83
N PRO A 20 -8.19 21.31 -0.02
CA PRO A 20 -7.90 21.13 -1.45
C PRO A 20 -6.58 20.40 -1.72
N LEU A 21 -5.74 20.18 -0.70
CA LEU A 21 -4.50 19.40 -0.79
C LEU A 21 -4.71 17.91 -0.46
N LYS A 22 -5.85 17.53 0.12
CA LYS A 22 -6.15 16.15 0.49
C LYS A 22 -7.09 15.51 -0.52
N ASP A 23 -6.50 14.78 -1.45
CA ASP A 23 -7.23 13.99 -2.43
C ASP A 23 -8.04 12.87 -1.75
N LYS A 24 -9.36 12.89 -1.94
CA LYS A 24 -10.36 12.04 -1.26
C LYS A 24 -10.16 10.54 -1.53
N PHE A 25 -9.38 10.19 -2.56
CA PHE A 25 -9.05 8.81 -2.93
C PHE A 25 -7.58 8.42 -2.71
N VAL A 26 -6.69 9.39 -2.42
CA VAL A 26 -5.30 9.18 -1.98
C VAL A 26 -5.19 9.48 -0.49
N SER A 27 -6.12 8.95 0.30
CA SER A 27 -6.23 9.28 1.73
C SER A 27 -5.01 8.86 2.56
N ARG A 28 -4.12 8.01 2.02
CA ARG A 28 -2.96 7.46 2.72
C ARG A 28 -1.78 7.23 1.76
N GLU A 29 -0.57 7.62 2.15
CA GLU A 29 0.67 7.49 1.35
C GLU A 29 0.89 6.09 0.76
N PHE A 30 0.43 5.04 1.46
CA PHE A 30 0.56 3.67 0.98
C PHE A 30 -0.31 3.36 -0.25
N GLN A 31 -1.43 4.08 -0.47
CA GLN A 31 -2.28 3.87 -1.65
C GLN A 31 -1.58 4.41 -2.89
N LYS A 32 -1.03 5.63 -2.79
CA LYS A 32 -0.20 6.22 -3.86
C LYS A 32 0.98 5.31 -4.18
N TYR A 33 1.72 4.89 -3.15
CA TYR A 33 2.85 4.00 -3.31
C TYR A 33 2.48 2.65 -3.94
N GLY A 34 1.37 2.04 -3.53
CA GLY A 34 0.88 0.81 -4.14
C GLY A 34 0.44 0.99 -5.60
N TYR A 35 -0.10 2.15 -5.97
CA TYR A 35 -0.43 2.47 -7.35
C TYR A 35 0.82 2.62 -8.20
N ASP A 36 1.80 3.39 -7.72
CA ASP A 36 3.08 3.61 -8.37
C ASP A 36 3.82 2.28 -8.60
N LEU A 37 3.81 1.38 -7.61
CA LEU A 37 4.36 0.02 -7.74
C LEU A 37 3.67 -0.78 -8.84
N ALA A 38 2.33 -0.76 -8.88
CA ALA A 38 1.57 -1.48 -9.90
C ALA A 38 1.87 -0.94 -11.30
N LEU A 39 2.01 0.38 -11.44
CA LEU A 39 2.37 1.04 -12.68
C LEU A 39 3.78 0.64 -13.16
N GLU A 40 4.78 0.70 -12.27
CA GLU A 40 6.16 0.35 -12.60
C GLU A 40 6.37 -1.11 -12.93
N LEU A 41 5.61 -1.99 -12.28
CA LEU A 41 5.68 -3.43 -12.52
C LEU A 41 4.81 -3.88 -13.71
N GLY A 42 4.05 -2.96 -14.32
CA GLY A 42 3.17 -3.23 -15.45
C GLY A 42 1.97 -4.11 -15.10
N ASP A 43 1.46 -3.98 -13.87
CA ASP A 43 0.45 -4.87 -13.29
C ASP A 43 -0.71 -4.07 -12.63
N LEU A 44 -1.22 -3.09 -13.38
CA LEU A 44 -2.29 -2.19 -12.95
C LEU A 44 -3.62 -2.90 -12.69
N ASP A 45 -3.88 -4.01 -13.38
CA ASP A 45 -5.07 -4.84 -13.19
C ASP A 45 -5.17 -5.35 -11.75
N HIS A 46 -4.02 -5.62 -11.12
CA HIS A 46 -3.92 -6.10 -9.75
C HIS A 46 -3.53 -5.00 -8.75
N LYS A 47 -3.79 -3.71 -9.03
CA LYS A 47 -3.48 -2.57 -8.12
C LYS A 47 -3.93 -2.78 -6.65
N SER A 48 -5.05 -3.47 -6.43
CA SER A 48 -5.57 -3.78 -5.09
C SER A 48 -4.63 -4.67 -4.26
N LEU A 49 -3.88 -5.56 -4.93
CA LEU A 49 -2.83 -6.38 -4.32
C LEU A 49 -1.69 -5.50 -3.80
N TYR A 50 -1.24 -4.53 -4.59
CA TYR A 50 -0.15 -3.63 -4.23
C TYR A 50 -0.56 -2.67 -3.10
N PHE A 51 -1.81 -2.19 -3.07
CA PHE A 51 -2.33 -1.45 -1.92
C PHE A 51 -2.28 -2.27 -0.63
N ARG A 52 -2.64 -3.56 -0.72
CA ARG A 52 -2.59 -4.48 0.43
C ARG A 52 -1.15 -4.71 0.88
N LEU A 53 -0.21 -4.86 -0.06
CA LEU A 53 1.21 -4.99 0.27
C LEU A 53 1.73 -3.73 0.96
N ALA A 54 1.47 -2.56 0.41
CA ALA A 54 1.89 -1.28 0.97
C ALA A 54 1.29 -1.01 2.37
N LYS A 55 0.10 -1.55 2.65
CA LYS A 55 -0.53 -1.47 3.98
C LYS A 55 0.08 -2.44 4.99
N ASN A 56 0.49 -3.63 4.55
CA ASN A 56 0.87 -4.73 5.44
C ASN A 56 2.38 -4.87 5.64
N TYR A 57 3.20 -4.40 4.70
CA TYR A 57 4.65 -4.52 4.75
C TYR A 57 5.30 -3.16 5.01
N PRO A 58 6.39 -3.13 5.79
CA PRO A 58 7.19 -1.92 5.94
C PRO A 58 7.72 -1.45 4.59
N ARG A 59 7.76 -0.13 4.38
CA ARG A 59 8.23 0.46 3.12
C ARG A 59 9.64 0.02 2.75
N THR A 60 10.51 -0.16 3.73
CA THR A 60 11.89 -0.65 3.55
C THR A 60 11.94 -2.01 2.82
N VAL A 61 11.00 -2.91 3.08
CA VAL A 61 10.94 -4.22 2.42
C VAL A 61 10.55 -4.06 0.95
N LEU A 62 9.53 -3.24 0.68
CA LEU A 62 9.00 -3.03 -0.65
C LEU A 62 9.98 -2.26 -1.54
N GLU A 63 10.66 -1.24 -1.02
CA GLU A 63 11.69 -0.49 -1.77
C GLU A 63 12.90 -1.37 -2.12
N LYS A 64 13.34 -2.24 -1.20
CA LYS A 64 14.41 -3.21 -1.50
C LYS A 64 14.01 -4.17 -2.62
N ALA A 65 12.77 -4.67 -2.59
CA ALA A 65 12.26 -5.54 -3.63
C ALA A 65 12.11 -4.79 -4.97
N ARG A 66 11.59 -3.56 -4.94
CA ARG A 66 11.43 -2.69 -6.10
C ARG A 66 12.76 -2.39 -6.78
N SER A 67 13.77 -1.99 -6.01
CA SER A 67 15.13 -1.74 -6.51
C SER A 67 15.71 -2.98 -7.20
N PHE A 68 15.59 -4.15 -6.55
CA PHE A 68 16.05 -5.41 -7.13
C PHE A 68 15.38 -5.76 -8.47
N VAL A 69 14.08 -5.49 -8.60
CA VAL A 69 13.33 -5.79 -9.84
C VAL A 69 13.61 -4.77 -10.93
N LYS A 70 13.95 -3.53 -10.57
CA LYS A 70 14.28 -2.47 -11.53
C LYS A 70 15.48 -2.86 -12.40
N ASP A 71 16.48 -3.46 -11.79
CA ASP A 71 17.70 -3.91 -12.47
C ASP A 71 17.57 -5.30 -13.12
N ALA A 72 16.48 -6.03 -12.82
CA ALA A 72 16.29 -7.39 -13.31
C ALA A 72 15.62 -7.45 -14.69
N ASN A 73 16.22 -8.22 -15.60
CA ASN A 73 15.59 -8.56 -16.87
C ASN A 73 14.74 -9.83 -16.74
N ALA A 74 13.55 -9.70 -16.15
CA ALA A 74 12.64 -10.81 -15.92
C ALA A 74 11.42 -10.77 -16.84
N ARG A 75 10.96 -11.95 -17.29
CA ARG A 75 9.75 -12.11 -18.12
C ARG A 75 8.49 -11.53 -17.45
N SER A 76 8.42 -11.55 -16.12
CA SER A 76 7.35 -10.91 -15.35
C SER A 76 7.93 -10.25 -14.11
N LYS A 77 8.08 -8.92 -14.18
CA LYS A 77 8.58 -8.09 -13.07
C LYS A 77 7.67 -8.18 -11.84
N ALA A 78 6.36 -8.20 -12.03
CA ALA A 78 5.37 -8.41 -10.96
C ALA A 78 5.63 -9.70 -10.17
N LYS A 79 5.78 -10.85 -10.85
CA LYS A 79 6.05 -12.13 -10.16
C LYS A 79 7.38 -12.13 -9.43
N LEU A 80 8.42 -11.57 -10.04
CA LEU A 80 9.74 -11.44 -9.41
C LEU A 80 9.67 -10.56 -8.15
N PHE A 81 8.93 -9.46 -8.22
CA PHE A 81 8.68 -8.57 -7.08
C PHE A 81 8.02 -9.33 -5.93
N MET A 82 6.93 -10.05 -6.20
CA MET A 82 6.21 -10.82 -5.17
C MET A 82 7.12 -11.86 -4.50
N TRP A 83 7.89 -12.60 -5.31
CA TRP A 83 8.86 -13.56 -4.81
C TRP A 83 9.91 -12.89 -3.92
N LYS A 84 10.47 -11.75 -4.35
CA LYS A 84 11.52 -11.03 -3.61
C LYS A 84 11.01 -10.46 -2.29
N VAL A 85 9.79 -9.89 -2.26
CA VAL A 85 9.14 -9.43 -1.02
C VAL A 85 9.03 -10.58 -0.01
N GLY A 86 8.62 -11.77 -0.47
CA GLY A 86 8.56 -12.98 0.35
C GLY A 86 9.93 -13.40 0.91
N GLN A 87 10.98 -13.37 0.07
CA GLN A 87 12.36 -13.69 0.51
C GLN A 87 12.85 -12.72 1.58
N ILE A 88 12.73 -11.41 1.36
CA ILE A 88 13.18 -10.40 2.33
C ILE A 88 12.43 -10.55 3.65
N SER A 89 11.11 -10.75 3.57
CA SER A 89 10.26 -10.92 4.76
C SER A 89 10.62 -12.19 5.55
N LYS A 90 11.00 -13.28 4.86
CA LYS A 90 11.50 -14.50 5.50
C LYS A 90 12.82 -14.24 6.23
N ILE A 91 13.75 -13.56 5.58
CA ILE A 91 15.06 -13.20 6.16
C ILE A 91 14.88 -12.30 7.39
N GLU A 92 14.02 -11.28 7.31
CA GLU A 92 13.75 -10.38 8.44
C GLU A 92 13.11 -11.12 9.62
N ARG A 93 12.25 -12.10 9.35
CA ARG A 93 11.66 -12.97 10.38
C ARG A 93 12.69 -13.88 11.04
N GLU A 94 13.62 -14.45 10.27
CA GLU A 94 14.71 -15.28 10.78
C GLU A 94 15.68 -14.45 11.64
N ARG A 95 16.03 -13.25 11.18
CA ARG A 95 16.85 -12.28 11.95
C ARG A 95 16.18 -11.85 13.25
N ALA A 96 14.85 -11.74 13.29
CA ALA A 96 14.08 -11.42 14.48
C ALA A 96 13.88 -12.61 15.46
N GLY A 97 14.64 -13.70 15.32
CA GLY A 97 14.60 -14.82 16.26
C GLY A 97 13.35 -15.70 16.18
N GLY A 98 12.72 -15.79 15.00
CA GLY A 98 11.70 -16.82 14.69
C GLY A 98 10.35 -16.69 15.38
N ARG A 99 10.10 -15.65 16.21
CA ARG A 99 8.87 -15.51 17.02
C ARG A 99 8.05 -14.23 16.80
N ALA A 100 8.18 -13.57 15.66
CA ALA A 100 7.20 -12.54 15.30
C ALA A 100 5.93 -13.21 14.76
N ARG A 101 5.01 -13.60 15.66
CA ARG A 101 3.61 -13.89 15.28
C ARG A 101 3.12 -12.72 14.45
N ILE A 102 2.85 -12.96 13.16
CA ILE A 102 2.06 -12.05 12.34
C ILE A 102 0.78 -11.85 13.14
N LYS A 103 0.61 -10.68 13.77
CA LYS A 103 -0.71 -10.26 14.24
C LYS A 103 -1.58 -10.31 12.99
N LYS A 104 -2.37 -11.37 12.88
CA LYS A 104 -3.38 -11.56 11.86
C LYS A 104 -4.38 -10.42 12.10
N PHE A 105 -4.12 -9.26 11.49
CA PHE A 105 -5.06 -8.16 11.46
C PHE A 105 -6.20 -8.63 10.56
N ARG A 106 -7.17 -9.28 11.20
CA ARG A 106 -8.48 -9.59 10.64
C ARG A 106 -9.23 -8.28 10.42
#